data_AF-A0AAD8ZCS2-F1
#
_entry.id   AF-A0AAD8ZCS2-F1
#
_cell.length_a   1.000
_cell.length_b   1.000
_cell.length_c   1.000
_cell.angle_alpha   90.00
_cell.angle_beta   90.00
_cell.angle_gamma   90.00
#
_symmetry.space_group_name_H-M   'P 1'
#
loop_
_entity.id
_entity.type
_entity.pdbx_description
1 polymer ?
#
loop_
_entity_poly.entity_id
_entity_poly.type
_entity_poly.pdbx_seq_one_letter_code
_entity_poly.pdbx_strand_id
1 'polypeptide(L)'
;MLLRTRDSAFRAGDKEALRKVRAKLSQAIREAKRAHAQKIHRCFKDTGDIRHMWEGIQAVTNYRKTSPSCDSDASLPDALNDFYAQFEAQNNVAAEKSIPPQNDQVLCSTVAEVRRILYGLNPRKAAGPDNIPGHVLRECADQLADVLTDIFNISLRCTVIPICFKSTTIIPVPKKYTVSCLNDYLPVALTSIIMKCFERLVMRHVRTQLSSSLDPLQFTYRSTR
;
A
#
# COMPACT_ATOMS: atom_id res chain seq x y z
N MET A 1 36.68 -18.71 13.91
CA MET A 1 38.08 -19.17 14.09
C MET A 1 38.48 -19.27 15.57
N LEU A 2 38.44 -18.17 16.34
CA LEU A 2 38.89 -18.11 17.75
C LEU A 2 38.18 -19.08 18.73
N LEU A 3 36.89 -19.36 18.53
CA LEU A 3 36.14 -20.35 19.34
C LEU A 3 36.72 -21.76 19.18
N ARG A 4 37.01 -22.19 17.94
CA ARG A 4 37.61 -23.50 17.64
C ARG A 4 39.03 -23.63 18.21
N THR A 5 39.80 -22.54 18.16
CA THR A 5 41.16 -22.49 18.73
C THR A 5 41.14 -22.59 20.25
N ARG A 6 40.16 -21.96 20.92
CA ARG A 6 39.95 -22.08 22.37
C ARG A 6 39.65 -23.52 22.75
N ASP A 7 38.73 -24.15 22.03
CA ASP A 7 38.28 -25.51 22.32
C ASP A 7 39.40 -26.53 22.09
N SER A 8 40.25 -26.28 21.10
CA SER A 8 41.45 -27.10 20.83
C SER A 8 42.50 -26.93 21.93
N ALA A 9 42.79 -25.71 22.38
CA ALA A 9 43.73 -25.46 23.49
C ALA A 9 43.22 -26.03 24.83
N PHE A 10 41.91 -26.01 25.05
CA PHE A 10 41.29 -26.64 26.22
C PHE A 10 41.44 -28.17 26.19
N ARG A 11 41.17 -28.81 25.04
CA ARG A 11 41.33 -30.27 24.86
C ARG A 11 42.79 -30.72 24.96
N ALA A 12 43.73 -29.88 24.53
CA ALA A 12 45.16 -30.16 24.62
C ALA A 12 45.77 -29.95 26.02
N GLY A 13 45.01 -29.42 26.99
CA GLY A 13 45.50 -29.17 28.36
C GLY A 13 46.48 -28.01 28.50
N ASP A 14 46.77 -27.26 27.42
CA ASP A 14 47.70 -26.14 27.42
C ASP A 14 47.06 -24.89 28.08
N LYS A 15 47.43 -24.67 29.35
CA LYS A 15 46.91 -23.58 30.17
C LYS A 15 47.32 -22.19 29.66
N GLU A 16 48.52 -22.05 29.09
CA GLU A 16 49.00 -20.74 28.60
C GLU A 16 48.34 -20.35 27.28
N ALA A 17 48.27 -21.29 26.33
CA ALA A 17 47.56 -21.07 25.08
C ALA A 17 46.09 -20.79 25.33
N LEU A 18 45.45 -21.53 26.25
CA LEU A 18 44.06 -21.28 26.62
C LEU A 18 43.85 -19.87 27.19
N ARG A 19 44.74 -19.38 28.05
CA ARG A 19 44.68 -18.02 28.62
C ARG A 19 44.81 -16.95 27.53
N LYS A 20 45.78 -17.09 26.63
CA LYS A 20 46.00 -16.17 25.50
C LYS A 20 44.80 -16.14 24.55
N VAL A 21 44.26 -17.29 24.17
CA VAL A 21 43.12 -17.38 23.26
C VAL A 21 41.83 -16.84 23.91
N ARG A 22 41.62 -17.08 25.22
CA ARG A 22 40.49 -16.50 25.96
C ARG A 22 40.55 -14.97 25.99
N ALA A 23 41.73 -14.39 26.24
CA ALA A 23 41.89 -12.93 26.22
C ALA A 23 41.57 -12.34 24.84
N LYS A 24 42.10 -12.95 23.77
CA LYS A 24 41.81 -12.56 22.38
C LYS A 24 40.33 -12.69 22.03
N LEU A 25 39.68 -13.78 22.45
CA LEU A 25 38.25 -13.99 22.24
C LEU A 25 37.41 -12.93 22.96
N SER A 26 37.72 -12.63 24.22
CA SER A 26 37.04 -11.58 25.00
C SER A 26 37.22 -10.19 24.40
N GLN A 27 38.39 -9.90 23.81
CA GLN A 27 38.62 -8.67 23.07
C GLN A 27 37.77 -8.61 21.80
N ALA A 28 37.80 -9.67 20.98
CA ALA A 28 37.02 -9.76 19.75
C ALA A 28 35.51 -9.65 20.01
N ILE A 29 35.00 -10.25 21.08
CA ILE A 29 33.59 -10.12 21.48
C ILE A 29 33.26 -8.67 21.84
N ARG A 30 34.14 -7.97 22.58
CA ARG A 30 33.93 -6.55 22.94
C ARG A 30 33.95 -5.63 21.72
N GLU A 31 34.83 -5.90 20.75
CA GLU A 31 34.89 -5.18 19.48
C GLU A 31 33.65 -5.43 18.63
N ALA A 32 33.21 -6.70 18.49
CA ALA A 32 32.01 -7.06 17.77
C ALA A 32 30.74 -6.43 18.39
N LYS A 33 30.61 -6.45 19.72
CA LYS A 33 29.51 -5.78 20.43
C LYS A 33 29.49 -4.27 20.17
N ARG A 34 30.65 -3.61 20.21
CA ARG A 34 30.78 -2.17 19.89
C ARG A 34 30.40 -1.87 18.44
N ALA A 35 30.91 -2.65 17.49
CA ALA A 35 30.58 -2.48 16.08
C ALA A 35 29.07 -2.67 15.80
N HIS A 36 28.46 -3.68 16.42
CA HIS A 36 27.02 -3.92 16.32
C HIS A 36 26.19 -2.78 16.92
N ALA A 37 26.56 -2.30 18.12
CA ALA A 37 25.90 -1.16 18.75
C ALA A 37 26.01 0.12 17.89
N GLN A 38 27.18 0.38 17.30
CA GLN A 38 27.37 1.50 16.38
C GLN A 38 26.51 1.37 15.12
N LYS A 39 26.37 0.15 14.57
CA LYS A 39 25.50 -0.12 13.42
C LYS A 39 24.04 0.22 13.75
N ILE A 40 23.52 -0.26 14.88
CA ILE A 40 22.16 0.05 15.31
C ILE A 40 22.00 1.55 15.54
N HIS A 41 22.96 2.20 16.21
CA HIS A 41 22.89 3.63 16.50
C HIS A 41 22.86 4.49 15.22
N ARG A 42 23.54 4.08 14.14
CA ARG A 42 23.46 4.77 12.85
C ARG A 42 22.05 4.81 12.26
N CYS A 43 21.22 3.78 12.52
CA CYS A 43 19.82 3.75 12.08
C CYS A 43 18.96 4.86 12.71
N PHE A 44 19.38 5.46 13.82
CA PHE A 44 18.61 6.47 14.56
C PHE A 44 19.20 7.89 14.46
N LYS A 45 20.21 8.11 13.61
CA LYS A 45 20.85 9.43 13.46
C LYS A 45 20.12 10.37 12.51
N ASP A 46 19.44 9.83 11.51
CA ASP A 46 18.71 10.61 10.53
C ASP A 46 17.21 10.50 10.80
N THR A 47 16.62 11.60 11.26
CA THR A 47 15.19 11.68 11.61
C THR A 47 14.29 11.65 10.36
N GLY A 48 14.85 11.85 9.16
CA GLY A 48 14.10 11.86 7.90
C GLY A 48 13.90 10.49 7.26
N ASP A 49 14.73 9.49 7.60
CA ASP A 49 14.66 8.15 7.02
C ASP A 49 13.99 7.15 7.97
N ILE A 50 12.66 7.14 7.93
CA ILE A 50 11.81 6.23 8.71
C ILE A 50 12.12 4.75 8.38
N ARG A 51 12.60 4.45 7.16
CA ARG A 51 12.90 3.07 6.74
C ARG A 51 14.17 2.56 7.42
N HIS A 52 15.24 3.35 7.42
CA HIS A 52 16.47 3.00 8.15
C HIS A 52 16.24 2.91 9.65
N MET A 53 15.44 3.82 10.22
CA MET A 53 15.03 3.76 11.63
C MET A 53 14.29 2.46 11.94
N TRP A 54 13.36 2.04 11.08
CA TRP A 54 12.63 0.79 11.24
C TRP A 54 13.55 -0.44 11.22
N GLU A 55 14.56 -0.47 10.35
CA GLU A 55 15.57 -1.54 10.33
C GLU A 55 16.33 -1.64 11.67
N GLY A 56 16.62 -0.49 12.30
CA GLY A 56 17.21 -0.42 13.63
C GLY A 56 16.31 -1.03 14.70
N ILE A 57 15.01 -0.69 14.68
CA ILE A 57 14.01 -1.25 15.61
C ILE A 57 13.90 -2.77 15.42
N GLN A 58 13.89 -3.26 14.19
CA GLN A 58 13.84 -4.69 13.90
C GLN A 58 15.06 -5.42 14.45
N ALA A 59 16.26 -4.84 14.30
CA ALA A 59 17.49 -5.40 14.83
C ALA A 59 17.51 -5.46 16.36
N VAL A 60 16.95 -4.46 17.05
CA VAL A 60 16.88 -4.43 18.53
C VAL A 60 15.86 -5.42 19.06
N THR A 61 14.71 -5.53 18.39
CA THR A 61 13.60 -6.40 18.83
C THR A 61 13.72 -7.85 18.38
N ASN A 62 14.75 -8.18 17.60
CA ASN A 62 14.87 -9.46 16.88
C ASN A 62 13.62 -9.78 16.03
N TYR A 63 12.97 -8.75 15.49
CA TYR A 63 11.79 -8.92 14.68
C TYR A 63 12.13 -9.71 13.41
N ARG A 64 11.59 -10.93 13.30
CA ARG A 64 11.59 -11.70 12.05
C ARG A 64 10.26 -11.50 11.36
N LYS A 65 10.32 -11.09 10.09
CA LYS A 65 9.16 -11.10 9.22
C LYS A 65 8.81 -12.56 8.91
N THR A 66 7.95 -13.16 9.70
CA THR A 66 7.37 -14.46 9.39
C THR A 66 6.33 -14.22 8.31
N SER A 67 6.55 -14.75 7.11
CA SER A 67 5.51 -14.80 6.09
C SER A 67 4.32 -15.60 6.65
N PRO A 68 3.08 -15.10 6.52
CA PRO A 68 1.92 -15.88 6.93
C PRO A 68 1.95 -17.22 6.21
N SER A 69 1.78 -18.33 6.94
CA SER A 69 1.61 -19.63 6.31
C SER A 69 0.25 -19.61 5.61
N CYS A 70 0.29 -19.47 4.30
CA CYS A 70 -0.90 -19.61 3.48
C CYS A 70 -0.95 -21.08 3.07
N ASP A 71 -1.86 -21.85 3.67
CA ASP A 71 -2.23 -23.13 3.08
C ASP A 71 -2.79 -22.81 1.69
N SER A 72 -2.14 -23.37 0.66
CA SER A 72 -2.51 -23.19 -0.73
C SER A 72 -3.78 -24.01 -1.04
N ASP A 73 -4.89 -23.64 -0.44
CA ASP A 73 -6.20 -24.16 -0.82
C ASP A 73 -6.63 -23.49 -2.12
N ALA A 74 -6.67 -24.28 -3.20
CA ALA A 74 -7.07 -23.81 -4.51
C ALA A 74 -8.53 -23.32 -4.55
N SER A 75 -9.38 -23.72 -3.59
CA SER A 75 -10.77 -23.29 -3.50
C SER A 75 -10.96 -21.94 -2.79
N LEU A 76 -9.92 -21.43 -2.11
CA LEU A 76 -9.99 -20.20 -1.32
C LEU A 76 -10.41 -18.96 -2.14
N PRO A 77 -9.91 -18.72 -3.36
CA PRO A 77 -10.32 -17.57 -4.16
C PRO A 77 -11.81 -17.59 -4.49
N ASP A 78 -12.36 -18.75 -4.85
CA ASP A 78 -13.78 -18.90 -5.17
C ASP A 78 -14.64 -18.71 -3.92
N ALA A 79 -14.25 -19.30 -2.79
CA ALA A 79 -14.93 -19.10 -1.51
C ALA A 79 -14.94 -17.61 -1.07
N LEU A 80 -13.85 -16.87 -1.31
CA LEU A 80 -13.78 -15.44 -1.04
C LEU A 80 -14.66 -14.63 -2.01
N ASN A 81 -14.69 -15.00 -3.29
CA ASN A 81 -15.55 -14.34 -4.28
C ASN A 81 -17.02 -14.49 -3.90
N ASP A 82 -17.48 -15.71 -3.58
CA ASP A 82 -18.85 -15.97 -3.14
C ASP A 82 -19.17 -15.19 -1.86
N PHE A 83 -18.25 -15.19 -0.90
CA PHE A 83 -18.41 -14.47 0.36
C PHE A 83 -18.51 -12.94 0.17
N TYR A 84 -17.75 -12.34 -0.75
CA TYR A 84 -17.84 -10.90 -1.01
C TYR A 84 -19.05 -10.53 -1.88
N ALA A 85 -19.43 -11.39 -2.82
CA ALA A 85 -20.57 -11.16 -3.72
C ALA A 85 -21.94 -11.41 -3.05
N GLN A 86 -21.99 -12.10 -1.91
CA GLN A 86 -23.24 -12.44 -1.23
C GLN A 86 -24.15 -11.22 -0.94
N PHE A 87 -23.57 -10.03 -0.75
CA PHE A 87 -24.31 -8.80 -0.50
C PHE A 87 -24.99 -8.22 -1.76
N GLU A 88 -24.43 -8.47 -2.95
CA GLU A 88 -25.06 -8.05 -4.21
C GLU A 88 -26.26 -8.94 -4.56
N ALA A 89 -26.17 -10.25 -4.31
CA ALA A 89 -27.27 -11.19 -4.54
C ALA A 89 -28.53 -10.87 -3.70
N GLN A 90 -28.36 -10.17 -2.58
CA GLN A 90 -29.45 -9.76 -1.69
C GLN A 90 -30.05 -8.39 -2.06
N ASN A 91 -29.38 -7.62 -2.94
CA ASN A 91 -29.83 -6.30 -3.39
C ASN A 91 -30.70 -6.42 -4.66
N ASN A 92 -32.01 -6.62 -4.46
CA ASN A 92 -33.00 -6.67 -5.56
C ASN A 92 -33.60 -5.29 -5.92
N VAL A 93 -33.05 -4.20 -5.38
CA VAL A 93 -33.57 -2.85 -5.65
C VAL A 93 -33.00 -2.35 -6.97
N ALA A 94 -33.85 -2.15 -7.96
CA ALA A 94 -33.46 -1.48 -9.20
C ALA A 94 -33.03 -0.04 -8.89
N ALA A 95 -31.83 0.34 -9.33
CA ALA A 95 -31.36 1.71 -9.20
C ALA A 95 -32.22 2.64 -10.06
N GLU A 96 -33.03 3.48 -9.44
CA GLU A 96 -33.78 4.52 -10.14
C GLU A 96 -32.86 5.70 -10.47
N LYS A 97 -32.85 6.11 -11.75
CA LYS A 97 -32.16 7.34 -12.16
C LYS A 97 -32.98 8.53 -11.66
N SER A 98 -32.40 9.35 -10.79
CA SER A 98 -33.01 10.63 -10.44
C SER A 98 -33.03 11.56 -11.65
N ILE A 99 -34.10 12.33 -11.79
CA ILE A 99 -34.17 13.40 -12.78
C ILE A 99 -33.31 14.54 -12.24
N PRO A 100 -32.23 14.96 -12.93
CA PRO A 100 -31.43 16.07 -12.47
C PRO A 100 -32.29 17.35 -12.46
N PRO A 101 -32.17 18.21 -11.44
CA PRO A 101 -32.87 19.49 -11.40
C PRO A 101 -32.46 20.36 -12.61
N GLN A 102 -33.40 21.14 -13.14
CA GLN A 102 -33.29 21.87 -14.42
C GLN A 102 -32.12 22.88 -14.52
N ASN A 103 -31.41 23.16 -13.42
CA ASN A 103 -30.39 24.19 -13.34
C ASN A 103 -29.00 23.69 -12.93
N ASP A 104 -28.79 22.37 -12.89
CA ASP A 104 -27.48 21.80 -12.57
C ASP A 104 -26.53 21.91 -13.76
N GLN A 105 -25.44 22.65 -13.59
CA GLN A 105 -24.32 22.59 -14.52
C GLN A 105 -23.67 21.21 -14.44
N VAL A 106 -23.67 20.49 -15.56
CA VAL A 106 -22.91 19.24 -15.69
C VAL A 106 -21.44 19.56 -15.43
N LEU A 107 -20.84 18.84 -14.47
CA LEU A 107 -19.41 18.93 -14.20
C LEU A 107 -18.62 18.76 -15.50
N CYS A 108 -17.77 19.72 -15.81
CA CYS A 108 -16.88 19.67 -16.95
C CYS A 108 -15.44 19.82 -16.47
N SER A 109 -14.58 18.90 -16.92
CA SER A 109 -13.15 18.93 -16.61
C SER A 109 -12.37 19.53 -17.77
N THR A 110 -11.34 20.31 -17.48
CA THR A 110 -10.43 20.87 -18.49
C THR A 110 -9.25 19.93 -18.76
N VAL A 111 -8.63 20.08 -19.94
CA VAL A 111 -7.41 19.34 -20.29
C VAL A 111 -6.28 19.61 -19.29
N ALA A 112 -6.14 20.87 -18.84
CA ALA A 112 -5.12 21.24 -17.85
C ALA A 112 -5.31 20.51 -16.51
N GLU A 113 -6.55 20.32 -16.06
CA GLU A 113 -6.86 19.60 -14.82
C GLU A 113 -6.55 18.10 -14.95
N VAL A 114 -6.96 17.47 -16.05
CA VAL A 114 -6.66 16.06 -16.31
C VAL A 114 -5.15 15.85 -16.41
N ARG A 115 -4.44 16.69 -17.18
CA ARG A 115 -2.98 16.67 -17.28
C ARG A 115 -2.31 16.78 -15.92
N ARG A 116 -2.75 17.71 -15.07
CA ARG A 116 -2.22 17.88 -13.70
C ARG A 116 -2.43 16.61 -12.85
N ILE A 117 -3.58 15.96 -12.98
CA ILE A 117 -3.85 14.71 -12.27
C ILE A 117 -2.93 13.58 -12.73
N LEU A 118 -2.69 13.46 -14.05
CA LEU A 118 -1.79 12.46 -14.63
C LEU A 118 -0.35 12.67 -14.14
N TYR A 119 0.15 13.90 -14.15
CA TYR A 119 1.48 14.22 -13.60
C TYR A 119 1.60 13.92 -12.10
N GLY A 120 0.51 14.11 -11.36
CA GLY A 120 0.42 13.82 -9.93
C GLY A 120 0.27 12.32 -9.59
N LEU A 121 0.28 11.42 -10.56
CA LEU A 121 0.20 9.99 -10.29
C LEU A 121 1.47 9.48 -9.58
N ASN A 122 1.26 8.56 -8.63
CA ASN A 122 2.35 7.80 -8.03
C ASN A 122 2.68 6.62 -8.96
N PRO A 123 3.87 6.61 -9.61
CA PRO A 123 4.22 5.61 -10.62
C PRO A 123 4.36 4.20 -10.05
N ARG A 124 4.50 4.06 -8.73
CA ARG A 124 4.70 2.78 -8.03
C ARG A 124 3.39 2.09 -7.62
N LYS A 125 2.23 2.69 -7.89
CA LYS A 125 0.95 2.04 -7.57
C LYS A 125 0.70 0.86 -8.50
N ALA A 126 0.14 -0.21 -7.94
CA ALA A 126 -0.31 -1.38 -8.69
C ALA A 126 -1.38 -1.00 -9.73
N ALA A 127 -1.32 -1.64 -10.89
CA ALA A 127 -2.32 -1.51 -11.94
C ALA A 127 -3.65 -2.18 -11.53
N GLY A 128 -4.73 -1.76 -12.18
CA GLY A 128 -6.03 -2.42 -12.06
C GLY A 128 -6.19 -3.56 -13.08
N PRO A 129 -7.42 -3.98 -13.37
CA PRO A 129 -7.72 -5.06 -14.33
C PRO A 129 -7.25 -4.76 -15.77
N ASP A 130 -7.09 -3.49 -16.11
CA ASP A 130 -6.60 -3.02 -17.40
C ASP A 130 -5.09 -3.22 -17.59
N ASN A 131 -4.35 -3.59 -16.53
CA ASN A 131 -2.91 -3.74 -16.52
C ASN A 131 -2.13 -2.49 -16.98
N ILE A 132 -2.74 -1.30 -16.91
CA ILE A 132 -2.07 -0.05 -17.26
C ILE A 132 -1.37 0.52 -16.02
N PRO A 133 -0.03 0.55 -15.97
CA PRO A 133 0.68 1.02 -14.79
C PRO A 133 0.71 2.55 -14.73
N GLY A 134 0.79 3.10 -13.51
CA GLY A 134 0.70 4.54 -13.29
C GLY A 134 1.87 5.34 -13.88
N HIS A 135 3.02 4.72 -14.11
CA HIS A 135 4.16 5.39 -14.75
C HIS A 135 3.89 5.68 -16.22
N VAL A 136 3.27 4.76 -16.97
CA VAL A 136 2.90 4.97 -18.38
C VAL A 136 1.95 6.16 -18.51
N LEU A 137 0.91 6.21 -17.67
CA LEU A 137 -0.05 7.33 -17.69
C LEU A 137 0.58 8.68 -17.35
N ARG A 138 1.62 8.67 -16.51
CA ARG A 138 2.34 9.88 -16.12
C ARG A 138 3.32 10.34 -17.19
N GLU A 139 4.03 9.42 -17.83
CA GLU A 139 4.98 9.72 -18.91
C GLU A 139 4.27 10.16 -20.18
N CYS A 140 3.12 9.55 -20.47
CA CYS A 140 2.27 9.91 -21.60
C CYS A 140 1.21 10.96 -21.26
N ALA A 141 1.40 11.75 -20.19
CA ALA A 141 0.38 12.66 -19.68
C ALA A 141 -0.03 13.73 -20.71
N ASP A 142 0.92 14.24 -21.48
CA ASP A 142 0.64 15.28 -22.48
C ASP A 142 -0.18 14.74 -23.65
N GLN A 143 0.08 13.50 -24.07
CA GLN A 143 -0.60 12.83 -25.18
C GLN A 143 -1.98 12.32 -24.77
N LEU A 144 -2.13 11.87 -23.52
CA LEU A 144 -3.37 11.27 -23.03
C LEU A 144 -4.37 12.28 -22.45
N ALA A 145 -3.91 13.47 -22.05
CA ALA A 145 -4.76 14.45 -21.37
C ALA A 145 -6.01 14.81 -22.18
N ASP A 146 -5.84 15.19 -23.45
CA ASP A 146 -6.95 15.62 -24.31
C ASP A 146 -7.97 14.48 -24.51
N VAL A 147 -7.49 13.27 -24.85
CA VAL A 147 -8.36 12.09 -25.07
C VAL A 147 -9.12 11.71 -23.80
N LEU A 148 -8.44 11.68 -22.66
CA LEU A 148 -9.08 11.34 -21.39
C LEU A 148 -10.07 12.43 -20.94
N THR A 149 -9.78 13.71 -21.20
CA THR A 149 -10.73 14.81 -20.96
C THR A 149 -12.02 14.61 -21.75
N ASP A 150 -11.92 14.28 -23.04
CA ASP A 150 -13.10 14.03 -23.86
C ASP A 150 -13.92 12.84 -23.33
N ILE A 151 -13.26 11.72 -23.02
CA ILE A 151 -13.91 10.54 -22.45
C ILE A 151 -14.63 10.88 -21.14
N PHE A 152 -13.95 11.59 -20.22
CA PHE A 152 -14.52 11.97 -18.92
C PHE A 152 -15.72 12.90 -19.09
N ASN A 153 -15.63 13.91 -19.96
CA ASN A 153 -16.72 14.85 -20.19
C ASN A 153 -17.90 14.22 -20.93
N ILE A 154 -17.66 13.28 -21.85
CA ILE A 154 -18.74 12.45 -22.44
C ILE A 154 -19.40 11.61 -21.36
N SER A 155 -18.62 10.94 -20.52
CA SER A 155 -19.13 10.10 -19.43
C SER A 155 -20.02 10.88 -18.46
N LEU A 156 -19.60 12.09 -18.05
CA LEU A 156 -20.37 12.98 -17.18
C LEU A 156 -21.67 13.45 -17.83
N ARG A 157 -21.62 13.91 -19.10
CA ARG A 157 -22.82 14.36 -19.85
C ARG A 157 -23.83 13.24 -20.08
N CYS A 158 -23.35 12.06 -20.43
CA CYS A 158 -24.21 10.91 -20.69
C CYS A 158 -24.68 10.22 -19.41
N THR A 159 -24.15 10.58 -18.23
CA THR A 159 -24.38 9.87 -16.95
C THR A 159 -24.04 8.37 -17.02
N VAL A 160 -23.02 8.03 -17.81
CA VAL A 160 -22.62 6.64 -18.06
C VAL A 160 -21.12 6.51 -17.90
N ILE A 161 -20.71 5.64 -16.98
CA ILE A 161 -19.30 5.26 -16.81
C ILE A 161 -18.97 4.12 -17.79
N PRO A 162 -17.83 4.16 -18.51
CA PRO A 162 -17.35 3.04 -19.29
C PRO A 162 -17.24 1.75 -18.45
N ILE A 163 -17.63 0.60 -19.02
CA ILE A 163 -17.62 -0.68 -18.31
C ILE A 163 -16.20 -1.06 -17.85
N CYS A 164 -15.20 -0.80 -18.68
CA CYS A 164 -13.79 -1.03 -18.34
C CYS A 164 -13.33 -0.23 -17.11
N PHE A 165 -13.91 0.94 -16.86
CA PHE A 165 -13.60 1.75 -15.68
C PHE A 165 -14.32 1.26 -14.41
N LYS A 166 -15.46 0.59 -14.56
CA LYS A 166 -16.20 -0.03 -13.44
C LYS A 166 -15.59 -1.34 -12.95
N SER A 167 -14.71 -1.95 -13.76
CA SER A 167 -14.09 -3.23 -13.43
C SER A 167 -13.03 -3.08 -12.34
N THR A 168 -12.99 -4.03 -11.42
CA THR A 168 -12.11 -4.02 -10.24
C THR A 168 -11.60 -5.42 -9.92
N THR A 169 -10.34 -5.55 -9.53
CA THR A 169 -9.80 -6.80 -8.96
C THR A 169 -9.78 -6.69 -7.44
N ILE A 170 -10.40 -7.63 -6.74
CA ILE A 170 -10.35 -7.69 -5.27
C ILE A 170 -9.12 -8.48 -4.83
N ILE A 171 -8.25 -7.84 -4.04
CA ILE A 171 -7.08 -8.47 -3.44
C ILE A 171 -7.38 -8.72 -1.95
N PRO A 172 -7.55 -9.98 -1.51
CA PRO A 172 -7.77 -10.29 -0.11
C PRO A 172 -6.47 -10.15 0.68
N VAL A 173 -6.45 -9.26 1.67
CA VAL A 173 -5.28 -9.01 2.54
C VAL A 173 -5.58 -9.48 3.96
N PRO A 174 -4.77 -10.36 4.57
CA PRO A 174 -4.97 -10.78 5.96
C PRO A 174 -4.95 -9.59 6.94
N LYS A 175 -5.98 -9.47 7.78
CA LYS A 175 -6.08 -8.50 8.89
C LYS A 175 -5.14 -8.84 10.03
N LYS A 176 -4.90 -10.14 10.24
CA LYS A 176 -4.14 -10.69 11.36
C LYS A 176 -3.19 -11.78 10.85
N TYR A 177 -2.23 -12.15 11.69
CA TYR A 177 -1.17 -13.10 11.32
C TYR A 177 -1.73 -14.50 11.01
N THR A 178 -2.63 -15.01 11.86
CA THR A 178 -3.31 -16.29 11.67
C THR A 178 -4.72 -16.07 11.13
N VAL A 179 -4.98 -16.45 9.89
CA VAL A 179 -6.33 -16.40 9.32
C VAL A 179 -7.12 -17.59 9.86
N SER A 180 -8.26 -17.32 10.47
CA SER A 180 -9.17 -18.35 11.02
C SER A 180 -10.49 -18.46 10.25
N CYS A 181 -10.91 -17.39 9.58
CA CYS A 181 -12.13 -17.36 8.78
C CYS A 181 -12.04 -16.34 7.64
N LEU A 182 -12.98 -16.38 6.69
CA LEU A 182 -13.02 -15.46 5.53
C LEU A 182 -13.10 -13.97 5.94
N ASN A 183 -13.74 -13.68 7.08
CA ASN A 183 -13.82 -12.34 7.66
C ASN A 183 -12.48 -11.75 8.10
N ASP A 184 -11.44 -12.59 8.25
CA ASP A 184 -10.09 -12.14 8.59
C ASP A 184 -9.35 -11.54 7.37
N TYR A 185 -9.95 -11.58 6.17
CA TYR A 185 -9.43 -10.88 5.00
C TYR A 185 -10.08 -9.50 4.83
N LEU A 186 -9.27 -8.49 4.49
CA LEU A 186 -9.73 -7.20 3.97
C LEU A 186 -9.78 -7.27 2.45
N PRO A 187 -10.95 -7.00 1.83
CA PRO A 187 -11.02 -6.87 0.39
C PRO A 187 -10.43 -5.52 -0.04
N VAL A 188 -9.25 -5.54 -0.66
CA VAL A 188 -8.65 -4.33 -1.26
C VAL A 188 -9.02 -4.26 -2.74
N ALA A 189 -9.84 -3.27 -3.10
CA ALA A 189 -10.24 -3.02 -4.48
C ALA A 189 -9.12 -2.35 -5.30
N LEU A 190 -8.58 -3.07 -6.27
CA LEU A 190 -7.72 -2.52 -7.31
C LEU A 190 -8.57 -2.07 -8.50
N THR A 191 -9.00 -0.81 -8.49
CA THR A 191 -9.64 -0.16 -9.65
C THR A 191 -8.61 0.35 -10.66
N SER A 192 -9.02 0.51 -11.93
CA SER A 192 -8.22 1.16 -12.98
C SER A 192 -7.66 2.50 -12.49
N ILE A 193 -6.40 2.80 -12.84
CA ILE A 193 -5.78 4.08 -12.47
C ILE A 193 -6.50 5.23 -13.18
N ILE A 194 -6.98 5.02 -14.41
CA ILE A 194 -7.75 6.01 -15.16
C ILE A 194 -9.07 6.30 -14.43
N MET A 195 -9.76 5.27 -13.93
CA MET A 195 -10.97 5.46 -13.10
C MET A 195 -10.65 6.26 -11.82
N LYS A 196 -9.52 5.97 -11.14
CA LYS A 196 -9.07 6.76 -9.99
C LYS A 196 -8.78 8.22 -10.33
N CYS A 197 -8.34 8.52 -11.56
CA CYS A 197 -8.17 9.90 -12.03
C CYS A 197 -9.54 10.57 -12.19
N PHE A 198 -10.49 9.88 -12.79
CA PHE A 198 -11.86 10.37 -12.97
C PHE A 198 -12.57 10.61 -11.62
N GLU A 199 -12.49 9.67 -10.68
CA GLU A 199 -13.01 9.82 -9.32
C GLU A 199 -12.42 11.04 -8.60
N ARG A 200 -11.13 11.34 -8.79
CA ARG A 200 -10.50 12.53 -8.18
C ARG A 200 -11.07 13.83 -8.73
N LEU A 201 -11.41 13.89 -10.01
CA LEU A 201 -12.05 15.07 -10.62
C LEU A 201 -13.43 15.29 -9.98
N VAL A 202 -14.25 14.24 -9.94
CA VAL A 202 -15.60 14.29 -9.36
C VAL A 202 -15.53 14.59 -7.86
N MET A 203 -14.63 13.94 -7.12
CA MET A 203 -14.43 14.13 -5.68
C MET A 203 -14.09 15.57 -5.33
N ARG A 204 -13.29 16.26 -6.16
CA ARG A 204 -12.98 17.68 -5.94
C ARG A 204 -14.24 18.54 -6.00
N HIS A 205 -15.13 18.27 -6.97
CA HIS A 205 -16.40 18.98 -7.10
C HIS A 205 -17.38 18.64 -5.96
N VAL A 206 -17.51 17.36 -5.60
CA VAL A 206 -18.36 16.94 -4.48
C VAL A 206 -17.90 17.60 -3.16
N ARG A 207 -16.59 17.71 -2.95
CA ARG A 207 -16.03 18.37 -1.76
C ARG A 207 -16.34 19.86 -1.68
N THR A 208 -16.38 20.58 -2.81
CA THR A 208 -16.74 22.01 -2.80
C THR A 208 -18.19 22.24 -2.41
N GLN A 209 -19.08 21.25 -2.64
CA GLN A 209 -20.48 21.32 -2.25
C GLN A 209 -20.73 20.91 -0.79
N LEU A 210 -19.88 20.04 -0.23
CA LEU A 210 -20.06 19.49 1.12
C LEU A 210 -19.35 20.27 2.24
N SER A 211 -18.46 21.22 1.93
CA SER A 211 -17.56 21.80 2.95
C SER A 211 -18.28 22.49 4.12
N SER A 212 -19.50 22.98 3.93
CA SER A 212 -20.31 23.65 4.96
C SER A 212 -21.20 22.71 5.78
N SER A 213 -21.40 21.46 5.35
CA SER A 213 -22.35 20.51 5.95
C SER A 213 -21.70 19.36 6.73
N LEU A 214 -20.37 19.32 6.82
CA LEU A 214 -19.65 18.26 7.54
C LEU A 214 -19.65 18.47 9.05
N ASP A 215 -19.84 17.38 9.79
CA ASP A 215 -19.80 17.35 11.26
C ASP A 215 -18.43 17.88 11.78
N PRO A 216 -18.42 18.85 12.71
CA PRO A 216 -17.20 19.30 13.38
C PRO A 216 -16.35 18.18 13.99
N LEU A 217 -16.97 17.08 14.45
CA LEU A 217 -16.32 15.92 15.07
C LEU A 217 -15.94 14.81 14.07
N GLN A 218 -16.18 15.02 12.77
CA GLN A 218 -15.62 14.14 11.76
C GLN A 218 -14.13 14.45 11.60
N PHE A 219 -13.26 13.47 11.86
CA PHE A 219 -11.80 13.62 11.73
C PHE A 219 -11.23 12.90 10.50
N THR A 220 -11.84 11.79 10.10
CA THR A 220 -11.37 10.99 8.96
C THR A 220 -11.79 11.59 7.63
N TYR A 221 -10.94 11.47 6.62
CA TYR A 221 -11.21 11.83 5.22
C TYR A 221 -11.52 13.31 4.94
N ARG A 222 -11.28 14.20 5.91
CA ARG A 222 -11.32 15.65 5.70
C ARG A 222 -10.04 16.11 5.00
N SER A 223 -10.16 17.14 4.17
CA SER A 223 -9.00 17.91 3.77
C SER A 223 -8.50 18.61 5.04
N THR A 224 -7.47 18.05 5.66
CA THR A 224 -6.77 18.72 6.76
C THR A 224 -6.26 20.07 6.27
N ARG A 225 -6.39 21.08 7.13
CA ARG A 225 -5.88 22.47 6.98
C ARG A 225 -4.66 22.62 6.08
#